data_AF-A0A6A6DXW5-F1
#
_entry.id   AF-A0A6A6DXW5-F1
#
_cell.length_a   1.000
_cell.length_b   1.000
_cell.length_c   1.000
_cell.angle_alpha   90.00
_cell.angle_beta   90.00
_cell.angle_gamma   90.00
#
_symmetry.space_group_name_H-M   'P 1'
#
loop_
_entity.id
_entity.type
_entity.pdbx_description
1 polymer ?
#
loop_
_entity_poly.entity_id
_entity_poly.type
_entity_poly.pdbx_seq_one_letter_code
_entity_poly.pdbx_strand_id
1 'polypeptide(L)'
;MIVVLKGKMIEYMIEFFREHGSWQKFIRTNLACLSEFIPELEGIGELSDNGALGWTQQMLSTKPQLRPTASSLVASIRASSKEGEGTGFCGICCASEEEEEFSDWVDE
;
A
#
# COMPACT_ATOMS: atom_id res chain seq x y z
N MET A 1 5.25 -2.30 1.42
CA MET A 1 4.82 -3.10 0.25
C MET A 1 4.28 -2.27 -0.90
N ILE A 2 3.71 -1.08 -0.69
CA ILE A 2 3.17 -0.23 -1.78
C ILE A 2 4.19 0.09 -2.89
N VAL A 3 5.45 0.26 -2.53
CA VAL A 3 6.59 0.45 -3.46
C VAL A 3 6.72 -0.70 -4.47
N VAL A 4 6.43 -1.93 -4.04
CA VAL A 4 6.48 -3.13 -4.90
C VAL A 4 5.31 -3.13 -5.87
N LEU A 5 4.11 -2.74 -5.43
CA LEU A 5 2.96 -2.55 -6.33
C LEU A 5 3.28 -1.51 -7.42
N LYS A 6 4.07 -0.49 -7.06
CA LYS A 6 4.57 0.52 -7.99
C LYS A 6 5.77 0.09 -8.85
N GLY A 7 6.10 -1.19 -8.87
CA GLY A 7 7.17 -1.75 -9.72
C GLY A 7 8.59 -1.42 -9.26
N LYS A 8 8.76 -1.00 -7.99
CA LYS A 8 10.07 -0.71 -7.40
C LYS A 8 10.40 -1.72 -6.31
N MET A 9 11.70 -1.95 -6.10
CA MET A 9 12.16 -2.79 -5.00
C MET A 9 12.22 -2.00 -3.69
N ILE A 10 12.29 -2.70 -2.56
CA ILE A 10 12.36 -2.05 -1.24
C ILE A 10 13.64 -1.22 -1.08
N GLU A 11 14.72 -1.64 -1.73
CA GLU A 11 16.01 -0.95 -1.79
C GLU A 11 15.85 0.48 -2.32
N TYR A 12 15.04 0.68 -3.36
CA TYR A 12 14.76 2.00 -3.91
C TYR A 12 14.14 2.94 -2.86
N MET A 13 13.21 2.44 -2.05
CA MET A 13 12.64 3.21 -0.94
C MET A 13 13.70 3.55 0.10
N ILE A 14 14.55 2.60 0.47
CA ILE A 14 15.59 2.83 1.48
C ILE A 14 16.58 3.90 0.99
N GLU A 15 16.99 3.83 -0.28
CA GLU A 15 17.88 4.81 -0.90
C GLU A 15 17.23 6.19 -0.96
N PHE A 16 15.98 6.27 -1.40
CA PHE A 16 15.22 7.52 -1.45
C PHE A 16 15.15 8.19 -0.06
N PHE A 17 14.83 7.43 0.99
CA PHE A 17 14.75 7.94 2.36
C PHE A 17 16.09 8.33 2.98
N ARG A 18 17.19 7.77 2.48
CA ARG A 18 18.55 8.16 2.88
C ARG A 18 18.96 9.49 2.26
N GLU A 19 18.43 9.80 1.08
CA GLU A 19 18.84 10.96 0.27
C GLU A 19 17.89 12.16 0.40
N HIS A 20 16.68 11.96 0.94
CA HIS A 20 15.65 13.01 1.05
C HIS A 20 15.14 13.22 2.49
N GLY A 21 14.45 14.34 2.71
CA GLY A 21 13.82 14.70 3.99
C GLY A 21 14.82 14.93 5.13
N SER A 22 14.71 14.18 6.23
CA SER A 22 15.59 14.26 7.41
C SER A 22 16.81 13.34 7.36
N TRP A 23 17.00 12.61 6.26
CA TRP A 23 18.14 11.71 5.99
C TRP A 23 18.18 10.49 6.93
N GLN A 24 17.14 10.33 7.75
CA GLN A 24 16.93 9.14 8.55
C GLN A 24 16.34 8.04 7.67
N LYS A 25 16.93 6.85 7.73
CA LYS A 25 16.56 5.70 6.88
C LYS A 25 15.15 5.12 7.15
N PHE A 26 14.52 5.45 8.27
CA PHE A 26 13.24 4.86 8.66
C PHE A 26 12.11 5.87 8.51
N ILE A 27 11.00 5.39 7.90
CA ILE A 27 9.78 6.18 7.67
C ILE A 27 9.28 6.86 8.94
N ARG A 28 9.21 6.14 10.07
CA ARG A 28 8.73 6.67 11.36
C ARG A 28 9.54 7.86 11.90
N THR A 29 10.80 7.98 11.48
CA THR A 29 11.71 9.07 11.89
C THR A 29 11.99 10.06 10.77
N ASN A 30 11.40 9.85 9.58
CA ASN A 30 11.56 10.69 8.40
C ASN A 30 10.20 10.93 7.72
N LEU A 31 9.24 11.45 8.48
CA LEU A 31 7.91 11.77 7.94
C LEU A 31 7.96 12.91 6.91
N ALA A 32 8.99 13.76 6.95
CA ALA A 32 9.21 14.80 5.94
C ALA A 32 9.47 14.19 4.55
N CYS A 33 10.21 13.08 4.48
CA CYS A 33 10.44 12.37 3.22
C CYS A 33 9.14 11.79 2.63
N LEU A 34 8.13 11.45 3.46
CA LEU A 34 6.85 10.94 2.93
C LEU A 34 6.15 11.93 2.01
N SER A 35 6.20 13.24 2.29
CA SER A 35 5.56 14.23 1.41
C SER A 35 6.23 14.34 0.04
N GLU A 36 7.48 13.91 -0.09
CA GLU A 36 8.21 13.89 -1.36
C GLU A 36 8.07 12.51 -2.05
N PHE A 37 8.06 11.44 -1.25
CA PHE A 37 8.04 10.07 -1.76
C PHE A 37 6.67 9.64 -2.30
N ILE A 38 5.56 10.13 -1.71
CA ILE A 38 4.22 9.77 -2.19
C ILE A 38 3.99 10.27 -3.63
N PRO A 39 4.25 11.55 -3.97
CA PRO A 39 4.14 12.03 -5.35
C PRO A 39 5.03 11.28 -6.35
N GLU A 40 6.25 10.91 -5.95
CA GLU A 40 7.16 10.09 -6.77
C GLU A 40 6.52 8.74 -7.12
N LEU A 41 5.90 8.09 -6.12
CA LEU A 41 5.19 6.82 -6.34
C LEU A 41 3.89 6.97 -7.14
N GLU A 42 3.17 8.08 -6.99
CA GLU A 42 1.97 8.38 -7.77
C GLU A 42 2.26 8.52 -9.28
N GLY A 43 3.45 9.00 -9.62
CA GLY A 43 3.90 9.21 -11.00
C GLY A 43 4.37 7.94 -11.74
N ILE A 44 4.41 6.79 -11.07
CA ILE A 44 4.90 5.53 -11.65
C ILE A 44 3.90 4.38 -11.47
N GLY A 45 4.03 3.33 -12.27
CA GLY A 45 3.18 2.12 -12.19
C GLY A 45 1.74 2.37 -12.60
N GLU A 46 0.83 1.51 -12.14
CA GLU A 46 -0.60 1.59 -12.48
C GLU A 46 -1.31 2.66 -11.64
N LEU A 47 -2.28 3.37 -12.24
CA LEU A 47 -3.01 4.44 -11.56
C LEU A 47 -3.99 3.89 -10.50
N SER A 48 -4.52 2.68 -10.71
CA SER A 48 -5.42 2.03 -9.75
C SER A 48 -4.76 1.77 -8.39
N ASP A 49 -3.43 1.58 -8.38
CA ASP A 49 -2.66 1.39 -7.14
C ASP A 49 -2.54 2.67 -6.29
N ASN A 50 -2.87 3.85 -6.84
CA ASN A 50 -2.83 5.11 -6.09
C ASN A 50 -3.84 5.13 -4.94
N GLY A 51 -4.92 4.33 -5.00
CA GLY A 51 -5.85 4.18 -3.88
C GLY A 51 -5.12 3.71 -2.62
N ALA A 52 -4.20 2.74 -2.75
CA ALA A 52 -3.43 2.22 -1.63
C ALA A 52 -2.35 3.20 -1.12
N LEU A 53 -1.84 4.09 -1.98
CA LEU A 53 -0.98 5.21 -1.55
C LEU A 53 -1.77 6.20 -0.67
N GLY A 54 -2.97 6.58 -1.10
CA GLY A 54 -3.84 7.49 -0.34
C GLY A 54 -4.17 6.97 1.06
N TRP A 55 -4.54 5.69 1.19
CA TRP A 55 -4.77 5.07 2.50
C TRP A 55 -3.50 5.03 3.36
N THR A 56 -2.35 4.75 2.75
CA THR A 56 -1.05 4.75 3.46
C THR A 56 -0.75 6.12 4.04
N GLN A 57 -0.99 7.19 3.27
CA GLN A 57 -0.79 8.56 3.73
C GLN A 57 -1.67 8.90 4.95
N GLN A 58 -2.95 8.51 4.90
CA GLN A 58 -3.88 8.74 6.00
C GLN A 58 -3.47 7.97 7.27
N MET A 59 -3.01 6.73 7.13
CA MET A 59 -2.52 5.92 8.26
C MET A 59 -1.24 6.49 8.90
N LEU A 60 -0.40 7.15 8.11
CA LEU A 60 0.86 7.75 8.57
C LEU A 60 0.72 9.21 9.04
N SER A 61 -0.50 9.72 9.17
CA SER A 61 -0.74 11.08 9.67
C SER A 61 -0.14 11.30 11.06
N THR A 62 0.52 12.44 11.24
CA THR A 62 1.12 12.86 12.53
C THR A 62 0.07 13.12 13.60
N LYS A 63 -1.17 13.44 13.20
CA LYS A 63 -2.29 13.71 14.10
C LYS A 63 -3.08 12.42 14.30
N PRO A 64 -3.01 11.75 15.47
CA PRO A 64 -3.64 10.45 15.68
C PRO A 64 -5.13 10.42 15.38
N GLN A 65 -5.85 11.51 15.66
CA GLN A 65 -7.28 11.67 15.44
C GLN A 65 -7.69 11.77 13.96
N LEU A 66 -6.72 12.01 13.05
CA LEU A 66 -6.96 12.03 11.61
C LEU A 66 -6.70 10.66 10.97
N ARG A 67 -6.12 9.71 11.71
CA ARG A 67 -5.87 8.37 11.17
C ARG A 67 -7.19 7.60 11.10
N PRO A 68 -7.45 6.88 10.00
CA PRO A 68 -8.64 6.06 9.90
C PRO A 68 -8.58 4.93 10.93
N THR A 69 -9.73 4.58 11.47
CA THR A 69 -9.89 3.30 12.18
C THR A 69 -9.77 2.15 11.19
N ALA A 70 -9.45 0.95 11.68
CA ALA A 70 -9.39 -0.25 10.84
C ALA A 70 -10.73 -0.50 10.12
N SER A 71 -11.87 -0.31 10.80
CA SER A 71 -13.20 -0.49 10.20
C SER A 71 -13.50 0.54 9.11
N SER A 72 -13.18 1.83 9.34
CA SER A 72 -13.35 2.87 8.32
C SER A 72 -12.44 2.67 7.11
N LEU A 73 -11.22 2.18 7.33
CA LEU A 73 -10.28 1.87 6.24
C LEU A 73 -10.83 0.72 5.37
N VAL A 74 -11.26 -0.38 5.99
CA VAL A 74 -11.85 -1.52 5.26
C VAL A 74 -13.10 -1.10 4.47
N ALA A 75 -13.95 -0.25 5.04
CA ALA A 75 -15.11 0.29 4.34
C ALA A 75 -14.69 1.09 3.10
N SER A 76 -13.64 1.91 3.19
CA SER A 76 -13.09 2.66 2.06
C SER A 76 -12.54 1.75 0.96
N ILE A 77 -11.78 0.70 1.33
CA ILE A 77 -11.22 -0.27 0.37
C ILE A 77 -12.34 -0.99 -0.38
N ARG A 78 -13.37 -1.46 0.34
CA ARG A 78 -14.53 -2.13 -0.26
C ARG A 78 -15.34 -1.21 -1.17
N ALA A 79 -15.42 0.08 -0.86
CA ALA A 79 -16.11 1.05 -1.70
C ALA A 79 -15.37 1.25 -3.03
N SER A 80 -14.04 1.33 -3.02
CA SER A 80 -13.25 1.46 -4.26
C SER A 80 -13.31 0.22 -5.17
N SER A 81 -13.53 -0.98 -4.62
CA SER A 81 -13.65 -2.20 -5.44
C SER A 81 -14.96 -2.32 -6.20
N LYS A 82 -16.01 -1.58 -5.81
CA LYS A 82 -17.35 -1.68 -6.43
C LYS A 82 -17.46 -0.99 -7.79
N GLU A 83 -16.47 -0.21 -8.20
CA GLU A 83 -16.43 0.44 -9.52
C GLU A 83 -15.93 -0.49 -10.64
N GLY A 84 -15.41 -1.68 -10.30
CA GLY A 84 -15.07 -2.74 -11.23
C GLY A 84 -15.89 -4.00 -10.95
N GLU A 85 -16.16 -4.80 -11.98
CA GLU A 85 -17.06 -5.97 -12.04
C GLU A 85 -16.59 -7.19 -11.19
N GLY A 86 -15.84 -6.96 -10.12
CA GLY A 86 -15.23 -7.99 -9.27
C GLY A 86 -15.95 -8.22 -7.95
N THR A 87 -15.85 -9.47 -7.46
CA THR A 87 -16.19 -9.85 -6.09
C THR A 87 -15.54 -8.89 -5.10
N GLY A 88 -16.34 -8.26 -4.24
CA GLY A 88 -15.86 -7.19 -3.36
C GLY A 88 -14.68 -7.63 -2.49
N PHE A 89 -13.73 -6.72 -2.22
CA PHE A 89 -12.55 -7.02 -1.41
C PHE A 89 -12.92 -7.69 -0.07
N CYS A 90 -12.51 -8.94 0.06
CA CYS A 90 -12.26 -9.55 1.35
C CYS A 90 -10.86 -10.16 1.36
N GLY A 91 -10.15 -10.04 2.49
CA GLY A 91 -8.83 -10.64 2.64
C GLY A 91 -8.90 -12.17 2.52
N ILE A 92 -7.72 -12.79 2.52
CA ILE A 92 -7.55 -14.24 2.29
C ILE A 92 -8.46 -15.12 3.17
N CYS A 93 -8.79 -14.68 4.39
CA CYS A 93 -9.67 -15.40 5.31
C CYS A 93 -11.14 -15.53 4.84
N CYS A 94 -11.52 -14.88 3.74
CA CYS A 94 -12.84 -14.96 3.12
C CYS A 94 -12.86 -15.74 1.82
N ALA A 95 -11.71 -16.17 1.30
CA ALA A 95 -11.69 -17.08 0.17
C ALA A 95 -12.37 -18.38 0.62
N SER A 96 -13.44 -18.78 -0.06
CA SER A 96 -13.98 -20.12 0.09
C SER A 96 -12.92 -21.13 -0.37
N GLU A 97 -12.80 -22.27 0.31
CA GLU A 97 -11.86 -23.37 0.02
C GLU A 97 -11.91 -23.87 -1.43
N GLU A 98 -12.92 -23.47 -2.21
CA GLU A 98 -13.12 -23.80 -3.61
C GLU A 98 -12.16 -23.07 -4.59
N GLU A 99 -11.37 -22.09 -4.14
CA GLU A 99 -10.34 -21.39 -4.95
C GLU A 99 -8.89 -21.79 -4.58
N GLU A 100 -8.70 -22.74 -3.65
CA GLU A 100 -7.37 -23.31 -3.35
C GLU A 100 -6.96 -24.39 -4.36
N GLU A 101 -6.70 -23.99 -5.62
CA GLU A 101 -5.78 -24.74 -6.48
C GLU A 101 -4.47 -23.96 -6.59
N PHE A 102 -3.84 -23.73 -5.44
CA PHE A 102 -2.40 -23.50 -5.39
C PHE A 102 -1.72 -24.82 -5.79
N SER A 103 -1.53 -25.01 -7.09
CA SER A 103 -0.76 -26.12 -7.62
C SER A 103 0.70 -25.93 -7.21
N ASP A 104 1.05 -26.53 -6.08
CA ASP A 104 2.41 -26.68 -5.57
C ASP A 104 3.18 -27.64 -6.51
N TRP A 105 3.63 -27.15 -7.66
CA TRP A 105 4.60 -27.86 -8.49
C TRP A 105 5.98 -27.70 -7.84
N VAL A 106 6.29 -28.64 -6.95
CA VAL A 106 7.65 -28.95 -6.56
C VAL A 106 8.16 -29.98 -7.57
N ASP A 107 8.88 -29.52 -8.60
CA ASP A 107 9.70 -30.42 -9.41
C ASP A 107 11.07 -30.59 -8.73
N GLU A 108 11.39 -31.84 -8.40
CA GLU A 108 12.69 -32.33 -7.89
C GLU A 108 13.86 -32.06 -8.85
#